data_AF-A0A6A7ZXC6-F1
#
_entry.id   AF-A0A6A7ZXC6-F1
#
_cell.length_a   1.000
_cell.length_b   1.000
_cell.length_c   1.000
_cell.angle_alpha   90.00
_cell.angle_beta   90.00
_cell.angle_gamma   90.00
#
_symmetry.space_group_name_H-M   'P 1'
#
loop_
_entity.id
_entity.type
_entity.pdbx_description
1 polymer ?
#
loop_
_entity_poly.entity_id
_entity_poly.type
_entity_poly.pdbx_seq_one_letter_code
_entity_poly.pdbx_strand_id
1 'polypeptide(L)' 'MFTTPRIVTAAAALAIVAALVAWIYRQGGDDVRTSIERQNNEAGRTADDVRSRFDLCPPGMWDFGAGKCRRTAPGGGH' A
#
# COMPACT_ATOMS: atom_id res chain seq x y z
N MET A 1 -50.60 18.40 17.94
CA MET A 1 -50.49 18.08 16.50
C MET A 1 -49.01 18.08 16.12
N PHE A 2 -48.30 16.98 16.33
CA PHE A 2 -46.93 16.85 15.82
C PHE A 2 -47.01 16.58 14.32
N THR A 3 -47.20 17.69 13.62
CA THR A 3 -47.02 17.90 12.18
C THR A 3 -46.11 16.86 11.56
N THR A 4 -46.72 15.92 10.82
CA THR A 4 -46.11 14.98 9.88
C THR A 4 -44.84 15.48 9.20
N PRO A 5 -44.75 16.74 8.71
CA PRO A 5 -43.52 17.25 8.09
C PRO A 5 -42.29 17.27 9.02
N ARG A 6 -42.46 17.47 10.34
CA ARG A 6 -41.35 17.46 11.32
C ARG A 6 -40.77 16.07 11.52
N ILE A 7 -41.63 15.05 11.55
CA ILE A 7 -41.20 13.65 11.67
C ILE A 7 -40.48 13.23 10.38
N VAL A 8 -41.01 13.63 9.22
CA VAL A 8 -40.38 13.36 7.92
C VAL A 8 -39.01 14.04 7.81
N THR A 9 -38.88 15.30 8.23
CA THR A 9 -37.57 15.99 8.22
C THR A 9 -36.57 15.36 9.18
N ALA A 10 -37.01 14.97 10.38
CA ALA A 10 -36.13 14.29 11.33
C ALA A 10 -35.64 12.93 10.79
N ALA A 11 -36.52 12.14 10.18
CA ALA A 11 -36.16 10.87 9.56
C ALA A 11 -35.20 11.07 8.38
N ALA A 12 -35.44 12.07 7.53
CA ALA A 12 -34.56 12.40 6.41
C ALA A 12 -33.16 12.82 6.89
N ALA A 13 -33.09 13.67 7.93
CA ALA A 13 -31.82 14.09 8.51
C ALA A 13 -31.03 12.90 9.06
N LEU A 14 -31.69 11.98 9.77
CA LEU A 14 -31.07 10.75 10.28
C LEU A 14 -30.57 9.86 9.14
N ALA A 15 -31.33 9.71 8.06
CA ALA A 15 -30.92 8.92 6.90
C ALA A 15 -29.66 9.51 6.23
N ILE A 16 -29.57 10.83 6.11
CA ILE A 16 -28.38 11.51 5.55
C ILE A 16 -27.17 11.27 6.44
N VAL A 17 -27.29 11.47 7.76
CA VAL A 17 -26.20 11.23 8.71
C VAL A 17 -25.73 9.78 8.65
N ALA A 18 -26.65 8.82 8.66
CA ALA A 18 -26.32 7.41 8.55
C ALA A 18 -25.62 7.07 7.22
N ALA A 19 -26.06 7.66 6.11
CA ALA A 19 -25.43 7.48 4.81
C ALA A 19 -24.00 8.04 4.78
N LEU A 20 -23.78 9.24 5.33
CA LEU A 20 -22.45 9.85 5.43
C LEU A 20 -21.52 9.01 6.30
N VAL A 21 -21.99 8.55 7.46
CA VAL A 21 -21.22 7.67 8.34
C VAL A 21 -20.86 6.37 7.63
N ALA A 22 -21.83 5.73 6.96
CA ALA A 22 -21.59 4.50 6.21
C ALA A 22 -20.65 4.71 5.01
N TRP A 23 -20.64 5.89 4.40
CA TRP A 23 -19.71 6.25 3.33
C TRP A 23 -18.30 6.46 3.86
N ILE A 24 -18.14 7.20 4.96
CA ILE A 24 -16.85 7.40 5.64
C ILE A 24 -16.27 6.08 6.11
N TYR A 25 -17.07 5.17 6.69
CA TYR A 25 -16.58 3.86 7.12
C TYR A 25 -16.17 2.98 5.93
N ARG A 26 -16.90 3.03 4.82
CA ARG A 26 -16.51 2.30 3.60
C ARG A 26 -15.21 2.84 3.02
N GLN A 27 -15.10 4.16 2.87
CA GLN A 27 -13.92 4.79 2.30
C GLN A 27 -12.70 4.73 3.23
N GLY A 28 -12.90 4.90 4.53
CA GLY A 28 -11.84 4.78 5.54
C GLY A 28 -11.34 3.34 5.74
N GLY A 29 -12.20 2.34 5.54
CA GLY A 29 -11.79 0.93 5.53
C GLY A 29 -10.93 0.59 4.32
N ASP A 30 -11.25 1.18 3.17
CA ASP A 30 -10.49 1.01 1.93
C ASP A 30 -9.15 1.78 1.98
N ASP A 31 -9.11 3.04 2.46
CA ASP A 31 -7.87 3.83 2.51
C ASP A 31 -6.86 3.35 3.59
N VAL A 32 -7.34 2.84 4.74
CA VAL A 32 -6.45 2.30 5.79
C VAL A 32 -5.88 0.93 5.39
N ARG A 33 -6.69 0.04 4.77
CA ARG A 33 -6.14 -1.22 4.22
C ARG A 33 -5.20 -0.94 3.06
N THR A 34 -5.54 -0.03 2.15
CA THR A 34 -4.71 0.21 0.96
C THR A 34 -3.39 0.92 1.30
N SER A 35 -3.33 1.77 2.33
CA SER A 35 -2.06 2.40 2.76
C SER A 35 -1.11 1.45 3.50
N ILE A 36 -1.65 0.52 4.31
CA ILE A 36 -0.84 -0.52 4.97
C ILE A 36 -0.38 -1.57 3.94
N GLU A 37 -1.23 -1.92 2.98
CA GLU A 37 -0.93 -2.91 1.97
C GLU A 37 0.04 -2.38 0.91
N ARG A 38 0.06 -1.06 0.62
CA ARG A 38 1.10 -0.45 -0.24
C ARG A 38 2.46 -0.35 0.45
N GLN A 39 2.49 0.04 1.72
CA GLN A 39 3.76 0.14 2.44
C GLN A 39 4.39 -1.23 2.72
N ASN A 40 3.59 -2.26 3.00
CA ASN A 40 4.11 -3.62 3.20
C ASN A 40 4.54 -4.27 1.88
N ASN A 41 3.83 -4.01 0.77
CA ASN A 41 4.30 -4.46 -0.55
C ASN A 41 5.63 -3.82 -0.97
N GLU A 42 5.89 -2.56 -0.60
CA GLU A 42 7.17 -1.92 -0.89
C GLU A 42 8.30 -2.46 -0.01
N ALA A 43 8.05 -2.73 1.27
CA ALA A 43 9.03 -3.35 2.16
C ALA A 43 9.36 -4.80 1.74
N GLY A 44 8.32 -5.60 1.43
CA GLY A 44 8.47 -6.97 0.94
C GLY A 44 9.20 -7.03 -0.40
N ARG A 45 8.80 -6.20 -1.39
CA ARG A 45 9.48 -6.18 -2.69
C ARG A 45 10.91 -5.66 -2.62
N THR A 46 11.23 -4.73 -1.71
CA THR A 46 12.60 -4.25 -1.53
C THR A 46 13.49 -5.35 -0.95
N ALA A 47 12.99 -6.10 0.04
CA ALA A 47 13.72 -7.25 0.58
C ALA A 47 13.93 -8.36 -0.46
N ASP A 48 12.88 -8.69 -1.24
CA ASP A 48 12.95 -9.68 -2.31
C ASP A 48 13.85 -9.24 -3.47
N ASP A 49 13.87 -7.95 -3.82
CA ASP A 49 14.77 -7.39 -4.84
C ASP A 49 16.24 -7.47 -4.38
N VAL A 50 16.55 -7.15 -3.13
CA VAL A 50 17.92 -7.27 -2.61
C VAL A 50 18.37 -8.73 -2.55
N ARG A 51 17.51 -9.62 -2.06
CA ARG A 51 17.80 -11.06 -2.00
C ARG A 51 17.99 -11.67 -3.38
N SER A 52 17.10 -11.38 -4.34
CA SER A 52 17.23 -11.87 -5.70
C SER A 52 18.51 -11.36 -6.38
N ARG A 53 18.94 -10.12 -6.12
CA ARG A 53 20.23 -9.61 -6.59
C ARG A 53 21.44 -10.31 -5.99
N PHE A 54 21.36 -10.78 -4.75
CA PHE A 54 22.40 -11.58 -4.12
C PHE A 54 22.45 -12.99 -4.73
N ASP A 55 21.30 -13.66 -4.83
CA ASP A 55 21.21 -15.04 -5.36
C ASP A 55 21.62 -15.13 -6.84
N LEU A 56 21.36 -14.07 -7.62
CA LEU A 56 21.77 -13.97 -9.03
C LEU A 56 23.23 -13.54 -9.21
N CYS A 57 23.93 -13.13 -8.14
CA CYS A 57 25.31 -12.67 -8.22
C CYS A 57 26.28 -13.85 -8.19
N PRO A 58 27.19 -13.97 -9.18
CA PRO A 58 28.24 -14.98 -9.16
C PRO A 58 29.07 -14.96 -7.87
N PRO A 59 29.54 -16.14 -7.40
CA PRO A 59 30.26 -16.27 -6.14
C PRO A 59 31.50 -15.36 -6.12
N GLY A 60 31.65 -14.60 -5.02
CA GLY A 60 32.78 -13.68 -4.82
C GLY A 60 32.63 -12.30 -5.44
N MET A 61 31.54 -12.02 -6.17
CA MET A 61 31.31 -10.69 -6.80
C MET A 61 30.36 -9.78 -6.01
N TRP A 62 29.76 -10.28 -4.93
CA TRP A 62 28.87 -9.48 -4.09
C TRP A 62 29.65 -8.46 -3.26
N ASP A 63 29.26 -7.19 -3.33
CA ASP A 63 29.82 -6.13 -2.50
C ASP A 63 28.92 -5.85 -1.29
N PHE A 64 29.34 -6.31 -0.11
CA PHE A 64 28.59 -6.11 1.14
C PHE A 64 28.55 -4.65 1.59
N GLY A 65 29.54 -3.83 1.23
CA GLY A 65 29.58 -2.42 1.59
C GLY A 65 28.67 -1.56 0.70
N ALA A 66 28.49 -1.96 -0.56
CA ALA A 66 27.68 -1.23 -1.52
C ALA A 66 26.29 -1.85 -1.79
N GLY A 67 25.99 -3.03 -1.21
CA GLY A 67 24.69 -3.71 -1.36
C GLY A 67 24.35 -4.08 -2.80
N LYS A 68 25.36 -4.32 -3.65
CA LYS A 68 25.18 -4.58 -5.08
C LYS A 68 26.19 -5.59 -5.59
N CYS A 69 25.78 -6.37 -6.59
CA CYS A 69 26.71 -7.20 -7.35
C CYS A 69 27.67 -6.29 -8.12
N ARG A 70 28.98 -6.55 -8.03
CA ARG A 70 29.97 -5.82 -8.83
C ARG A 70 29.71 -6.09 -10.30
N ARG A 71 29.57 -5.01 -11.08
CA ARG A 71 29.41 -5.11 -12.52
C ARG A 71 30.72 -5.66 -13.09
N THR A 72 30.71 -6.82 -13.74
CA THR A 72 31.82 -7.19 -14.63
C THR A 72 31.95 -6.05 -15.63
N ALA A 73 33.14 -5.47 -15.77
CA ALA A 73 33.36 -4.39 -16.74
C ALA A 73 32.90 -4.89 -18.12
N PRO A 74 32.16 -4.07 -18.91
CA PRO A 74 31.81 -4.47 -20.27
C PRO A 74 33.09 -4.40 -21.12
N GLY A 75 33.81 -5.51 -21.25
CA GLY A 75 34.97 -5.63 -22.13
C GLY A 75 36.05 -6.56 -21.60
N GLY A 76 36.23 -7.69 -22.27
CA GLY A 76 37.34 -8.62 -22.04
C GLY A 76 37.05 -9.98 -22.65
N GLY A 77 36.96 -10.03 -23.98
CA GLY A 77 36.88 -11.30 -24.70
C GLY A 77 38.15 -12.13 -24.51
N HIS A 78 37.97 -13.44 -24.52
CA HIS A 78 38.89 -14.43 -25.08
C HIS A 78 38.06 -15.60 -25.59
#